data_AF-A0A061AIX1-F1
#
_entry.id   AF-A0A061AIX1-F1
#
_cell.length_a   1.000
_cell.length_b   1.000
_cell.length_c   1.000
_cell.angle_alpha   90.00
_cell.angle_beta   90.00
_cell.angle_gamma   90.00
#
_symmetry.space_group_name_H-M   'P 1'
#
loop_
_entity.id
_entity.type
_entity.pdbx_description
1 polymer ?
#
loop_
_entity_poly.entity_id
_entity_poly.type
_entity_poly.pdbx_seq_one_letter_code
_entity_poly.pdbx_strand_id
1 'polypeptide(L)'
;MAPNLEDIKTHFPAARIKKLMQSDEDIGKVAQATPVVVGRALEFFLASLVDASATEAKQAGIKRVTAQHVKNAIEKNETFDFLVDTICNKGQEQQE
;
A
#
# COMPACT_ATOMS: atom_id res chain seq x y z
N MET A 1 24.62 12.37 12.18
CA MET A 1 24.76 12.42 10.71
C MET A 1 23.49 11.81 10.14
N ALA A 2 22.67 12.57 9.43
CA ALA A 2 21.48 12.01 8.80
C ALA A 2 21.93 11.08 7.65
N PRO A 3 21.28 9.92 7.45
CA PRO A 3 21.64 9.00 6.37
C PRO A 3 21.53 9.72 5.02
N ASN A 4 22.44 9.40 4.08
CA ASN A 4 22.40 9.97 2.75
C ASN A 4 21.22 9.35 1.98
N LEU A 5 20.50 10.16 1.22
CA LEU A 5 19.34 9.72 0.45
C LEU A 5 19.71 8.63 -0.58
N GLU A 6 20.93 8.70 -1.11
CA GLU A 6 21.50 7.71 -2.03
C GLU A 6 21.66 6.32 -1.41
N ASP A 7 21.74 6.23 -0.07
CA ASP A 7 21.84 4.96 0.65
C ASP A 7 20.49 4.25 0.81
N ILE A 8 19.38 5.00 0.64
CA ILE A 8 18.02 4.44 0.74
C ILE A 8 17.68 3.71 -0.55
N LYS A 9 17.90 2.39 -0.55
CA LYS A 9 17.50 1.50 -1.63
C LYS A 9 16.02 1.13 -1.51
N THR A 10 15.29 1.32 -2.60
CA THR A 10 13.91 0.85 -2.76
C THR A 10 13.70 0.26 -4.16
N HIS A 11 12.83 -0.73 -4.25
CA HIS A 11 12.37 -1.34 -5.49
C HIS A 11 11.38 -0.44 -6.26
N PHE A 12 10.87 0.63 -5.65
CA PHE A 12 9.92 1.54 -6.28
C PHE A 12 10.62 2.71 -6.99
N PRO A 13 10.36 2.95 -8.29
CA PRO A 13 10.96 4.07 -9.01
C PRO A 13 10.46 5.43 -8.47
N ALA A 14 11.37 6.27 -7.98
CA ALA A 14 11.07 7.60 -7.44
C ALA A 14 10.28 8.48 -8.44
N ALA A 15 10.60 8.40 -9.74
CA ALA A 15 9.88 9.14 -10.78
C ALA A 15 8.40 8.73 -10.91
N ARG A 16 8.08 7.43 -10.72
CA ARG A 16 6.71 6.93 -10.80
C ARG A 16 5.90 7.32 -9.57
N ILE A 17 6.52 7.29 -8.40
CA ILE A 17 5.92 7.78 -7.15
C ILE A 17 5.63 9.27 -7.29
N LYS A 18 6.61 10.08 -7.72
CA LYS A 18 6.42 11.51 -7.95
C LYS A 18 5.24 11.79 -8.89
N LYS A 19 5.12 11.04 -9.99
CA LYS A 19 4.01 11.18 -10.95
C LYS A 19 2.64 10.84 -10.34
N LEU A 20 2.57 9.86 -9.43
CA LEU A 20 1.33 9.53 -8.70
C LEU A 20 1.01 10.58 -7.64
N MET A 21 2.00 11.12 -6.95
CA MET A 21 1.78 12.22 -6.01
C MET A 21 1.23 13.45 -6.73
N GLN A 22 1.83 13.82 -7.87
CA GLN A 22 1.41 14.99 -8.65
C GLN A 22 0.19 14.74 -9.56
N SER A 23 -0.48 13.57 -9.47
CA SER A 23 -1.81 13.43 -10.06
C SER A 23 -2.90 14.04 -9.18
N ASP A 24 -2.57 14.31 -7.92
CA ASP A 24 -3.38 15.15 -7.05
C ASP A 24 -3.10 16.63 -7.39
N GLU A 25 -4.14 17.37 -7.75
CA GLU A 25 -4.04 18.77 -8.19
C GLU A 25 -3.56 19.71 -7.07
N ASP A 26 -3.76 19.32 -5.80
CA ASP A 26 -3.32 20.08 -4.64
C ASP A 26 -1.81 19.92 -4.37
N ILE A 27 -1.14 18.96 -5.03
CA ILE A 27 0.30 18.69 -4.85
C ILE A 27 1.13 19.42 -5.91
N GLY A 28 1.76 20.52 -5.48
CA GLY A 28 2.69 21.31 -6.29
C GLY A 28 4.09 20.69 -6.45
N LYS A 29 5.13 21.42 -6.04
CA LYS A 29 6.53 20.95 -6.17
C LYS A 29 6.87 19.94 -5.07
N VAL A 30 7.40 18.79 -5.48
CA VAL A 30 7.84 17.72 -4.57
C VAL A 30 9.37 17.71 -4.46
N ALA A 31 9.89 17.70 -3.23
CA ALA A 31 11.32 17.58 -2.97
C ALA A 31 11.87 16.22 -3.42
N GLN A 32 13.14 16.15 -3.84
CA GLN A 32 13.74 14.91 -4.35
C GLN A 32 13.74 13.77 -3.32
N ALA A 33 13.85 14.09 -2.03
CA ALA A 33 13.83 13.10 -0.95
C ALA A 33 12.46 12.44 -0.75
N THR A 34 11.37 13.16 -1.00
CA THR A 34 10.02 12.70 -0.64
C THR A 34 9.63 11.41 -1.36
N PRO A 35 9.78 11.27 -2.70
CA PRO A 35 9.41 10.03 -3.39
C PRO A 35 10.26 8.82 -2.98
N VAL A 36 11.53 9.03 -2.62
CA VAL A 36 12.43 7.95 -2.18
C VAL A 36 12.00 7.40 -0.83
N VAL A 37 11.70 8.27 0.14
CA VAL A 37 11.21 7.88 1.46
C VAL A 37 9.84 7.21 1.35
N VAL A 38 8.93 7.75 0.53
CA VAL A 38 7.64 7.12 0.24
C VAL A 38 7.82 5.74 -0.37
N GLY A 39 8.77 5.54 -1.29
CA GLY A 39 9.08 4.23 -1.85
C GLY A 39 9.47 3.21 -0.79
N ARG A 40 10.28 3.63 0.19
CA ARG A 40 10.63 2.76 1.33
C ARG A 40 9.44 2.46 2.24
N ALA A 41 8.60 3.46 2.51
CA ALA A 41 7.38 3.27 3.29
C ALA A 41 6.39 2.31 2.59
N LEU A 42 6.27 2.40 1.26
CA LEU A 42 5.44 1.50 0.45
C LEU A 42 5.90 0.04 0.56
N GLU A 43 7.20 -0.23 0.65
CA GLU A 43 7.69 -1.60 0.90
C GLU A 43 7.25 -2.15 2.24
N PHE A 44 7.37 -1.36 3.31
CA PHE A 44 6.92 -1.78 4.64
C PHE A 44 5.40 -1.96 4.69
N PHE A 45 4.66 -1.07 4.04
CA PHE A 45 3.21 -1.18 3.90
C PHE A 45 2.81 -2.49 3.19
N LEU A 46 3.41 -2.79 2.04
CA LEU A 46 3.11 -4.02 1.29
C LEU A 46 3.51 -5.28 2.05
N ALA A 47 4.66 -5.27 2.73
CA ALA A 47 5.07 -6.39 3.57
C ALA A 47 4.04 -6.64 4.69
N SER A 48 3.61 -5.57 5.36
CA SER A 48 2.59 -5.66 6.42
C SER A 48 1.24 -6.17 5.89
N LEU A 49 0.80 -5.70 4.72
CA LEU A 49 -0.47 -6.13 4.13
C LEU A 49 -0.42 -7.60 3.70
N VAL A 50 0.69 -8.03 3.08
CA VAL A 50 0.88 -9.43 2.66
C VAL A 50 0.94 -10.35 3.87
N ASP A 51 1.62 -9.98 4.94
CA ASP A 51 1.74 -10.81 6.15
C ASP A 51 0.38 -10.97 6.87
N ALA A 52 -0.39 -9.88 6.99
CA ALA A 52 -1.76 -9.91 7.50
C ALA A 52 -2.66 -10.81 6.64
N SER A 53 -2.60 -10.66 5.31
CA SER A 53 -3.37 -11.49 4.37
C SER A 53 -2.95 -12.96 4.39
N ALA A 54 -1.66 -13.24 4.59
CA ALA A 54 -1.14 -14.60 4.74
C ALA A 54 -1.59 -15.22 6.06
N THR A 55 -1.72 -14.44 7.13
CA THR A 55 -2.25 -14.88 8.42
C THR A 55 -3.71 -15.30 8.29
N GLU A 56 -4.53 -14.51 7.61
CA GLU A 56 -5.93 -14.86 7.29
C GLU A 56 -6.02 -16.16 6.45
N ALA A 57 -5.17 -16.31 5.44
CA ALA A 57 -5.12 -17.53 4.62
C ALA A 57 -4.75 -18.77 5.47
N LYS A 58 -3.76 -18.65 6.35
CA LYS A 58 -3.34 -19.72 7.26
C LYS A 58 -4.45 -20.11 8.24
N GLN A 59 -5.18 -19.14 8.79
CA GLN A 59 -6.33 -19.40 9.67
C GLN A 59 -7.45 -20.15 8.95
N ALA A 60 -7.64 -19.89 7.65
CA ALA A 60 -8.57 -20.63 6.80
C ALA A 60 -8.04 -22.01 6.35
N GLY A 61 -6.82 -22.41 6.73
CA GLY A 61 -6.18 -23.65 6.28
C GLY A 61 -5.75 -23.64 4.80
N ILE A 62 -5.69 -22.47 4.17
CA ILE A 62 -5.40 -22.30 2.75
C ILE A 62 -3.96 -21.81 2.57
N LYS A 63 -3.21 -22.47 1.67
CA LYS A 63 -1.80 -22.11 1.39
C LYS A 63 -1.63 -20.92 0.44
N ARG A 64 -2.66 -20.56 -0.32
CA ARG A 64 -2.67 -19.43 -1.25
C ARG A 64 -3.42 -18.24 -0.67
N VAL A 65 -2.83 -17.05 -0.75
CA VAL A 65 -3.53 -15.79 -0.46
C VAL A 65 -4.52 -15.52 -1.61
N THR A 66 -5.76 -15.19 -1.26
CA THR A 66 -6.84 -14.88 -2.20
C THR A 66 -7.34 -13.45 -1.93
N ALA A 67 -8.13 -12.89 -2.84
CA ALA A 67 -8.72 -11.56 -2.63
C ALA A 67 -9.55 -11.49 -1.33
N GLN A 68 -10.22 -12.57 -0.94
CA GLN A 68 -10.98 -12.62 0.31
C GLN A 68 -10.08 -12.47 1.54
N HIS A 69 -8.91 -13.11 1.55
CA HIS A 69 -7.96 -12.98 2.67
C HIS A 69 -7.43 -11.55 2.80
N VAL A 70 -7.24 -10.85 1.67
CA VAL A 70 -6.84 -9.43 1.67
C VAL A 70 -7.95 -8.56 2.24
N LYS A 71 -9.21 -8.76 1.83
CA LYS A 71 -10.36 -8.04 2.39
C LYS A 71 -10.48 -8.24 3.89
N ASN A 72 -10.43 -9.48 4.35
CA ASN A 72 -10.48 -9.80 5.78
C ASN A 72 -9.33 -9.14 6.56
N ALA A 73 -8.11 -9.12 5.99
CA ALA A 73 -6.96 -8.49 6.62
C ALA A 73 -7.11 -6.97 6.74
N ILE A 74 -7.76 -6.34 5.75
CA ILE A 74 -8.09 -4.91 5.78
C ILE A 74 -9.16 -4.62 6.83
N GLU A 75 -10.28 -5.36 6.82
CA GLU A 75 -11.41 -5.14 7.74
C GLU A 75 -11.06 -5.37 9.22
N LYS A 76 -10.10 -6.25 9.51
CA LYS A 76 -9.67 -6.57 10.88
C LYS A 76 -8.55 -5.67 11.39
N ASN A 77 -8.00 -4.77 10.57
CA ASN A 77 -6.88 -3.92 10.94
C ASN A 77 -7.23 -2.44 10.73
N GLU A 78 -7.41 -1.71 11.82
CA GLU A 78 -7.73 -0.27 11.81
C GLU A 78 -6.71 0.58 11.04
N THR A 79 -5.45 0.15 10.96
CA THR A 79 -4.40 0.89 10.22
C THR A 79 -4.63 0.81 8.70
N PHE A 80 -5.43 -0.15 8.23
CA PHE A 80 -5.79 -0.32 6.83
C PHE A 80 -7.17 0.25 6.47
N ASP A 81 -7.82 0.99 7.39
CA ASP A 81 -9.16 1.55 7.18
C ASP A 81 -9.29 2.36 5.88
N PHE A 82 -8.24 3.09 5.50
CA PHE A 82 -8.17 3.84 4.24
C PHE A 82 -8.37 2.99 2.97
N LEU A 83 -8.28 1.66 3.06
CA LEU A 83 -8.51 0.72 1.96
C LEU A 83 -9.92 0.15 1.91
N VAL A 84 -10.71 0.24 2.99
CA VAL A 84 -12.00 -0.45 3.13
C VAL A 84 -12.94 -0.08 1.98
N ASP A 85 -13.16 1.20 1.76
CA ASP A 85 -14.08 1.68 0.71
C ASP A 85 -13.60 1.29 -0.70
N THR A 86 -12.30 1.32 -0.92
CA THR A 86 -11.74 1.05 -2.25
C THR A 86 -11.66 -0.43 -2.58
N ILE A 87 -11.48 -1.31 -1.59
CA ILE A 87 -11.16 -2.73 -1.81
C ILE A 87 -12.29 -3.65 -1.35
N CYS A 88 -12.96 -3.34 -0.24
CA CYS A 88 -14.05 -4.15 0.27
C CYS A 88 -15.38 -3.78 -0.40
N ASN A 89 -15.66 -2.48 -0.58
CA ASN A 89 -16.97 -1.97 -0.99
C ASN A 89 -17.20 -1.85 -2.50
N LYS A 90 -16.16 -1.99 -3.35
CA LYS A 90 -16.24 -1.90 -4.83
C LYS A 90 -17.10 -2.96 -5.54
N GLY A 91 -17.85 -3.78 -4.82
CA GLY A 91 -18.77 -4.79 -5.38
C GLY A 91 -20.21 -4.31 -5.59
N GLN A 92 -20.58 -3.08 -5.21
CA GLN A 92 -21.97 -2.62 -5.24
C GLN A 92 -22.34 -1.66 -6.39
N GLU A 93 -21.40 -1.29 -7.26
CA GLU A 93 -21.61 -0.25 -8.30
C GLU A 93 -21.78 -0.80 -9.73
N GLN A 94 -22.18 -2.06 -9.92
CA GLN A 94 -22.47 -2.65 -11.25
C GLN A 94 -23.90 -3.19 -11.43
N GLN A 95 -24.84 -2.75 -10.61
CA GLN A 95 -26.27 -2.99 -10.85
C GLN A 95 -27.05 -1.70 -10.59
N GLU A 96 -27.05 -0.80 -11.58
CA GLU A 96 -28.13 0.15 -11.86
C GLU A 96 -28.05 0.59 -13.32
#